data_AF-A6JC52-F1
#
_entry.id   AF-A6JC52-F1
#
_cell.length_a   1.000
_cell.length_b   1.000
_cell.length_c   1.000
_cell.angle_alpha   90.00
_cell.angle_beta   90.00
_cell.angle_gamma   90.00
#
_symmetry.space_group_name_H-M   'P 1'
#
loop_
_entity.id
_entity.type
_entity.pdbx_description
1 polymer ?
#
loop_
_entity_poly.entity_id
_entity_poly.type
_entity_poly.pdbx_seq_one_letter_code
_entity_poly.pdbx_strand_id
1 'polypeptide(L)'
;MSRLLWKKVAGAKVASGPVPATGRWVSSSVLDPVPSDGQPQSQMPSSENGQLRLNPLHIQMLSRGLHEQIFGCGGDVPDEAAVQRSIEHLRKHGLWGQPTTPLPDVQLRLPRLFGGNLDQHFRLLAQKQSLPYLEAAASLSEAQLPPQPRKWVWAEGWTRYGPEGEAEPVAIPEERALVFDVEVCLAEGTCPTLAVAISPSAWYSWCSRRLVEERYSWTSQLSPADLIPLGVSASASSSTQQDWQEQLVVGHNVSFDRAHIREQYLIQGSRMRFLDTGPAQKSPSNGRHSSVCSEQDTNISAGCMTRGTVGHK
;
A
#
# COMPACT_ATOMS: atom_id res chain seq x y z
N MET A 1 -30.16 -20.65 3.06
CA MET A 1 -30.02 -21.15 1.67
C MET A 1 -29.51 -20.00 0.80
N SER A 2 -28.19 -19.78 0.74
CA SER A 2 -27.48 -19.14 -0.38
C SER A 2 -26.00 -19.08 -0.02
N ARG A 3 -25.29 -20.16 -0.30
CA ARG A 3 -23.84 -20.22 -0.45
C ARG A 3 -23.62 -20.82 -1.84
N LEU A 4 -22.52 -20.46 -2.50
CA LEU A 4 -21.96 -20.99 -3.75
C LEU A 4 -22.19 -20.07 -4.96
N LEU A 5 -21.18 -19.28 -5.31
CA LEU A 5 -20.95 -18.80 -6.69
C LEU A 5 -19.49 -18.34 -6.93
N TRP A 6 -18.50 -19.04 -6.37
CA TRP A 6 -17.07 -18.72 -6.62
C TRP A 6 -16.19 -19.91 -7.03
N LYS A 7 -16.78 -21.09 -7.27
CA LYS A 7 -16.05 -22.25 -7.81
C LYS A 7 -16.37 -22.48 -9.28
N LYS A 8 -15.67 -21.79 -10.17
CA LYS A 8 -15.51 -22.20 -11.58
C LYS A 8 -14.47 -21.31 -12.28
N VAL A 9 -13.17 -21.60 -12.07
CA VAL A 9 -12.12 -21.67 -13.11
C VAL A 9 -10.89 -22.32 -12.46
N ALA A 10 -10.87 -23.65 -12.39
CA ALA A 10 -9.65 -24.43 -12.19
C ALA A 10 -9.93 -25.84 -12.72
N GLY A 11 -9.47 -26.13 -13.94
CA GLY A 11 -9.75 -27.40 -14.58
C GLY A 11 -9.20 -27.48 -16.00
N ALA A 12 -7.88 -27.42 -16.16
CA ALA A 12 -7.22 -27.92 -17.36
C ALA A 12 -5.91 -28.61 -16.95
N LYS A 13 -5.87 -29.93 -17.14
CA LYS A 13 -4.71 -30.79 -16.94
C LYS A 13 -3.63 -30.44 -17.99
N VAL A 14 -2.39 -30.27 -17.56
CA VAL A 14 -1.22 -30.21 -18.45
C VAL A 14 -0.49 -31.54 -18.39
N ALA A 15 -0.42 -32.23 -19.52
CA ALA A 15 0.41 -33.41 -19.74
C ALA A 15 1.83 -32.98 -20.15
N SER A 16 2.81 -33.81 -19.79
CA SER A 16 4.24 -33.65 -20.06
C SER A 16 4.61 -33.94 -21.52
N GLY A 17 5.53 -33.12 -22.07
CA GLY A 17 6.16 -33.28 -23.39
C GLY A 17 7.36 -32.33 -23.56
N PRO A 18 8.33 -32.63 -24.45
CA PRO A 18 9.76 -32.39 -24.19
C PRO A 18 10.30 -31.01 -24.62
N VAL A 19 11.43 -30.66 -24.01
CA VAL A 19 12.26 -29.45 -24.20
C VAL A 19 12.93 -29.42 -25.58
N PRO A 20 13.07 -28.24 -26.20
CA PRO A 20 14.25 -27.95 -27.01
C PRO A 20 14.99 -26.66 -26.58
N ALA A 21 16.21 -26.57 -27.08
CA ALA A 21 17.35 -25.89 -26.50
C ALA A 21 17.45 -24.36 -26.74
N THR A 22 18.36 -23.80 -25.95
CA THR A 22 18.88 -22.43 -25.83
C THR A 22 19.09 -21.65 -27.13
N GLY A 23 18.61 -20.40 -27.15
CA GLY A 23 18.98 -19.35 -28.09
C GLY A 23 19.27 -18.03 -27.37
N ARG A 24 20.55 -17.69 -27.25
CA ARG A 24 21.10 -16.47 -26.64
C ARG A 24 21.04 -15.33 -27.65
N TRP A 25 20.43 -14.19 -27.30
CA TRP A 25 20.56 -12.95 -28.06
C TRP A 25 21.02 -11.81 -27.16
N VAL A 26 22.24 -11.34 -27.46
CA VAL A 26 22.86 -10.12 -26.97
C VAL A 26 22.61 -9.07 -28.05
N SER A 27 22.16 -7.86 -27.71
CA SER A 27 22.15 -6.72 -28.63
C SER A 27 23.01 -5.60 -28.09
N SER A 28 24.04 -5.26 -28.85
CA SER A 28 24.93 -4.12 -28.69
C SER A 28 24.89 -3.23 -29.94
N SER A 29 24.79 -1.92 -29.69
CA SER A 29 25.47 -0.81 -30.37
C SER A 29 25.05 -0.35 -31.79
N VAL A 30 24.52 0.89 -31.83
CA VAL A 30 24.94 2.10 -32.61
C VAL A 30 25.34 1.97 -34.10
N LEU A 31 24.78 2.82 -34.98
CA LEU A 31 25.45 3.83 -35.86
C LEU A 31 24.51 4.47 -36.94
N ASP A 32 24.34 5.81 -36.85
CA ASP A 32 24.45 6.89 -37.88
C ASP A 32 23.59 7.02 -39.19
N PRO A 33 23.48 8.24 -39.81
CA PRO A 33 22.28 8.74 -40.52
C PRO A 33 22.43 9.06 -42.05
N VAL A 34 21.34 9.64 -42.65
CA VAL A 34 21.20 10.46 -43.92
C VAL A 34 20.58 9.74 -45.15
N PRO A 35 19.88 10.37 -46.16
CA PRO A 35 19.25 11.70 -46.33
C PRO A 35 17.73 11.72 -46.68
N SER A 36 17.21 12.95 -46.73
CA SER A 36 15.89 13.45 -47.15
C SER A 36 15.44 13.08 -48.59
N ASP A 37 14.17 12.73 -48.75
CA ASP A 37 13.36 13.03 -49.94
C ASP A 37 11.92 13.38 -49.53
N GLY A 38 11.41 14.47 -50.11
CA GLY A 38 10.24 15.20 -49.62
C GLY A 38 8.89 14.68 -50.08
N GLN A 39 7.90 14.80 -49.19
CA GLN A 39 6.51 15.16 -49.51
C GLN A 39 5.87 15.80 -48.27
N PRO A 40 5.06 16.87 -48.42
CA PRO A 40 4.58 17.67 -47.29
C PRO A 40 3.54 16.87 -46.51
N GLN A 41 3.91 16.40 -45.31
CA GLN A 41 2.94 15.86 -44.37
C GLN A 41 1.97 16.97 -43.96
N SER A 42 0.69 16.61 -44.07
CA SER A 42 -0.48 17.41 -43.76
C SER A 42 -0.27 18.29 -42.54
N GLN A 43 -0.57 19.57 -42.73
CA GLN A 43 -0.72 20.57 -41.68
C GLN A 43 -1.40 19.96 -40.46
N MET A 44 -0.68 19.95 -39.34
CA MET A 44 -1.27 19.99 -38.02
C MET A 44 -2.41 21.02 -38.06
N PRO A 45 -3.63 20.71 -37.62
CA PRO A 45 -4.57 21.78 -37.35
C PRO A 45 -3.97 22.58 -36.20
N SER A 46 -3.48 23.75 -36.56
CA SER A 46 -3.12 24.84 -35.68
C SER A 46 -4.16 24.95 -34.58
N SER A 47 -3.66 24.85 -33.34
CA SER A 47 -4.38 25.05 -32.10
C SER A 47 -4.89 26.50 -32.02
N GLU A 48 -6.00 26.79 -32.68
CA GLU A 48 -6.75 28.03 -32.49
C GLU A 48 -8.17 27.68 -32.00
N ASN A 49 -8.54 28.28 -30.86
CA ASN A 49 -9.74 28.10 -30.04
C ASN A 49 -9.74 26.92 -29.05
N GLY A 50 -9.06 27.15 -27.91
CA GLY A 50 -9.53 26.62 -26.62
C GLY A 50 -10.96 27.08 -26.37
N GLN A 51 -11.93 26.25 -26.73
CA GLN A 51 -13.35 26.52 -26.51
C GLN A 51 -13.62 26.39 -25.01
N LEU A 52 -13.74 27.53 -24.35
CA LEU A 52 -14.24 27.65 -22.98
C LEU A 52 -15.51 26.81 -22.84
N ARG A 53 -15.40 25.66 -22.18
CA ARG A 53 -16.52 24.74 -22.03
C ARG A 53 -17.37 25.18 -20.85
N LEU A 54 -18.59 25.59 -21.11
CA LEU A 54 -19.57 25.97 -20.09
C LEU A 54 -20.69 24.92 -20.03
N ASN A 55 -21.24 24.71 -18.83
CA ASN A 55 -22.50 23.97 -18.70
C ASN A 55 -23.71 24.91 -18.96
N PRO A 56 -24.96 24.38 -19.01
CA PRO A 56 -26.17 25.21 -19.20
C PRO A 56 -26.41 26.29 -18.14
N LEU A 57 -25.70 26.23 -17.00
CA LEU A 57 -25.74 27.22 -15.93
C LEU A 57 -24.59 28.23 -16.02
N HIS A 58 -23.84 28.25 -17.12
CA HIS A 58 -22.65 29.08 -17.36
C HIS A 58 -21.49 28.85 -16.37
N ILE A 59 -21.41 27.66 -15.77
CA ILE A 59 -20.27 27.25 -14.95
C ILE A 59 -19.17 26.70 -15.86
N GLN A 60 -17.94 27.19 -15.67
CA GLN A 60 -16.77 26.70 -16.38
C GLN A 60 -16.45 25.24 -16.02
N MET A 61 -16.36 24.42 -17.05
CA MET A 61 -16.04 23.00 -16.97
C MET A 61 -14.56 22.78 -17.30
N LEU A 62 -14.10 21.53 -17.15
CA LEU A 62 -12.77 21.12 -17.59
C LEU A 62 -12.53 21.49 -19.07
N SER A 63 -11.28 21.84 -19.39
CA SER A 63 -10.84 22.08 -20.77
C SER A 63 -11.16 20.87 -21.65
N ARG A 64 -11.47 21.12 -22.92
CA ARG A 64 -11.94 20.08 -23.85
C ARG A 64 -10.97 18.89 -23.93
N GLY A 65 -9.67 19.16 -24.06
CA GLY A 65 -8.66 18.10 -24.13
C GLY A 65 -8.57 17.27 -22.85
N LEU A 66 -8.78 17.85 -21.67
CA LEU A 66 -8.80 17.10 -20.41
C LEU A 66 -10.09 16.30 -20.24
N HIS A 67 -11.22 16.88 -20.64
CA HIS A 67 -12.51 16.20 -20.64
C HIS A 67 -12.49 14.94 -21.52
N GLU A 68 -11.98 15.06 -22.74
CA GLU A 68 -11.87 13.94 -23.69
C GLU A 68 -10.95 12.82 -23.15
N GLN A 69 -9.90 13.17 -22.40
CA GLN A 69 -9.01 12.19 -21.78
C GLN A 69 -9.64 11.43 -20.60
N ILE A 70 -10.53 12.07 -19.83
CA ILE A 70 -11.12 11.49 -18.62
C ILE A 70 -12.47 10.80 -18.90
N PHE A 71 -13.33 11.47 -19.67
CA PHE A 71 -14.72 11.07 -19.91
C PHE A 71 -14.97 10.63 -21.36
N GLY A 72 -13.99 10.80 -22.26
CA GLY A 72 -14.13 10.48 -23.67
C GLY A 72 -14.89 11.54 -24.47
N CYS A 73 -15.22 11.18 -25.71
CA CYS A 73 -15.97 12.02 -26.64
C CYS A 73 -17.48 11.81 -26.44
N GLY A 74 -18.01 12.26 -25.31
CA GLY A 74 -19.43 12.14 -25.01
C GLY A 74 -19.77 12.74 -23.64
N GLY A 75 -20.91 13.41 -23.56
CA GLY A 75 -21.46 13.89 -22.30
C GLY A 75 -22.98 13.84 -22.40
N ASP A 76 -23.63 13.36 -21.35
CA ASP A 76 -25.09 13.36 -21.28
C ASP A 76 -25.59 14.80 -21.30
N VAL A 77 -26.53 15.08 -22.19
CA VAL A 77 -27.22 16.37 -22.21
C VAL A 77 -28.14 16.41 -21.00
N PRO A 78 -28.01 17.41 -20.11
CA PRO A 78 -28.87 17.51 -18.94
C PRO A 78 -30.34 17.64 -19.32
N ASP A 79 -31.23 17.05 -18.51
CA ASP A 79 -32.68 17.26 -18.64
C ASP A 79 -33.05 18.73 -18.45
N GLU A 80 -33.78 19.30 -19.41
CA GLU A 80 -34.21 20.71 -19.42
C GLU A 80 -35.00 21.07 -18.17
N ALA A 81 -35.85 20.16 -17.66
CA ALA A 81 -36.59 20.41 -16.44
C ALA A 81 -35.67 20.51 -15.22
N ALA A 82 -34.56 19.76 -15.18
CA ALA A 82 -33.55 19.87 -14.13
C ALA A 82 -32.78 21.19 -14.22
N VAL A 83 -32.38 21.61 -15.44
CA VAL A 83 -31.71 22.89 -15.68
C VAL A 83 -32.58 24.04 -15.18
N GLN A 84 -33.88 24.05 -15.51
CA GLN A 84 -34.81 25.10 -15.10
C GLN A 84 -34.97 25.17 -13.57
N ARG A 85 -35.09 24.02 -12.89
CA ARG A 85 -35.12 23.97 -11.41
C ARG A 85 -33.85 24.55 -10.79
N SER A 86 -32.69 24.25 -11.35
CA SER A 86 -31.41 24.81 -10.90
C SER A 86 -31.34 26.32 -11.11
N ILE A 87 -31.82 26.84 -12.25
CA ILE A 87 -31.87 28.29 -12.53
C ILE A 87 -32.77 29.00 -11.51
N GLU A 88 -33.96 28.46 -11.22
CA GLU A 88 -34.88 29.03 -10.22
C GLU A 88 -34.26 29.07 -8.81
N HIS A 89 -33.57 28.00 -8.43
CA HIS A 89 -32.85 27.94 -7.16
C HIS A 89 -31.74 29.00 -7.09
N LEU A 90 -30.91 29.12 -8.14
CA LEU A 90 -29.84 30.11 -8.21
C LEU A 90 -30.38 31.55 -8.20
N ARG A 91 -31.54 31.81 -8.84
CA ARG A 91 -32.22 33.12 -8.78
C ARG A 91 -32.69 33.46 -7.38
N LYS A 92 -33.31 32.50 -6.67
CA LYS A 92 -33.77 32.69 -5.28
C LYS A 92 -32.64 33.09 -4.34
N HIS A 93 -31.43 32.60 -4.59
CA HIS A 93 -30.23 32.91 -3.80
C HIS A 93 -29.41 34.09 -4.36
N GLY A 94 -29.86 34.77 -5.41
CA GLY A 94 -29.15 35.93 -5.99
C GLY A 94 -27.84 35.58 -6.71
N LEU A 95 -27.63 34.31 -7.05
CA LEU A 95 -26.40 33.80 -7.68
C LEU A 95 -26.50 33.70 -9.21
N TRP A 96 -27.71 33.73 -9.76
CA TRP A 96 -27.92 33.66 -11.21
C TRP A 96 -27.51 34.95 -11.93
N GLY A 97 -26.75 34.83 -13.02
CA GLY A 97 -26.36 35.96 -13.86
C GLY A 97 -25.22 36.84 -13.30
N GLN A 98 -24.58 36.41 -12.21
CA GLN A 98 -23.41 37.09 -11.66
C GLN A 98 -22.21 36.95 -12.62
N PRO A 99 -21.39 38.00 -12.80
CA PRO A 99 -20.21 37.93 -13.66
C PRO A 99 -19.20 36.94 -13.07
N THR A 100 -18.77 35.98 -13.89
CA THR A 100 -17.71 35.03 -13.54
C THR A 100 -16.53 35.28 -14.47
N THR A 101 -15.35 35.48 -13.89
CA THR A 101 -14.11 35.62 -14.67
C THR A 101 -13.66 34.23 -15.09
N PRO A 102 -13.61 33.90 -16.39
CA PRO A 102 -13.16 32.60 -16.84
C PRO A 102 -11.68 32.41 -16.52
N LEU A 103 -11.33 31.24 -16.02
CA LEU A 103 -9.95 30.80 -15.81
C LEU A 103 -9.35 30.34 -17.16
N PRO A 104 -8.03 30.47 -17.37
CA PRO A 104 -7.39 29.98 -18.58
C PRO A 104 -7.50 28.46 -18.69
N ASP A 105 -7.62 27.97 -19.93
CA ASP A 105 -7.67 26.53 -20.21
C ASP A 105 -6.35 25.85 -19.83
N VAL A 106 -6.45 24.71 -19.15
CA VAL A 106 -5.31 23.88 -18.78
C VAL A 106 -5.03 22.85 -19.88
N GLN A 107 -3.78 22.82 -20.36
CA GLN A 107 -3.28 21.82 -21.28
C GLN A 107 -2.42 20.81 -20.52
N LEU A 108 -3.04 19.72 -20.07
CA LEU A 108 -2.37 18.62 -19.39
C LEU A 108 -2.57 17.33 -20.20
N ARG A 109 -1.49 16.58 -20.41
CA ARG A 109 -1.53 15.23 -20.97
C ARG A 109 -1.46 14.23 -19.82
N LEU A 110 -2.57 13.54 -19.57
CA LEU A 110 -2.68 12.50 -18.55
C LEU A 110 -2.07 11.18 -19.07
N PRO A 111 -1.48 10.37 -18.17
CA PRO A 111 -1.15 8.98 -18.49
C PRO A 111 -2.39 8.20 -18.93
N ARG A 112 -2.17 7.11 -19.68
CA ARG A 112 -3.25 6.25 -20.15
C ARG A 112 -4.05 5.68 -18.98
N LEU A 113 -5.35 5.94 -18.98
CA LEU A 113 -6.28 5.33 -18.03
C LEU A 113 -6.56 3.87 -18.41
N PHE A 114 -6.51 2.99 -17.41
CA PHE A 114 -7.06 1.63 -17.49
C PHE A 114 -8.60 1.62 -17.48
N GLY A 115 -9.21 0.70 -18.23
CA GLY A 115 -10.67 0.55 -18.29
C GLY A 115 -11.36 1.56 -19.21
N GLY A 116 -12.69 1.59 -19.18
CA GLY A 116 -13.53 2.48 -19.98
C GLY A 116 -14.08 3.70 -19.22
N ASN A 117 -13.88 3.77 -17.90
CA ASN A 117 -14.25 4.91 -17.07
C ASN A 117 -13.39 4.97 -15.79
N LEU A 118 -13.53 6.05 -15.02
CA LEU A 118 -12.76 6.28 -13.80
C LEU A 118 -13.00 5.23 -12.71
N ASP A 119 -14.23 4.74 -12.52
CA ASP A 119 -14.51 3.69 -11.53
C ASP A 119 -13.72 2.42 -11.87
N GLN A 120 -13.78 1.99 -13.13
CA GLN A 120 -13.04 0.83 -13.60
C GLN A 120 -11.54 1.03 -13.48
N HIS A 121 -11.03 2.23 -13.77
CA HIS A 121 -9.63 2.58 -13.59
C HIS A 121 -9.16 2.34 -12.15
N PHE A 122 -9.83 2.97 -11.18
CA PHE A 122 -9.45 2.85 -9.78
C PHE A 122 -9.68 1.44 -9.23
N ARG A 123 -10.72 0.73 -9.68
CA ARG A 123 -10.95 -0.66 -9.32
C ARG A 123 -9.83 -1.58 -9.80
N LEU A 124 -9.39 -1.42 -11.05
CA LEU A 124 -8.27 -2.21 -11.60
C LEU A 124 -6.95 -1.89 -10.89
N LEU A 125 -6.67 -0.61 -10.59
CA LEU A 125 -5.51 -0.22 -9.82
C LEU A 125 -5.55 -0.80 -8.39
N ALA A 126 -6.69 -0.69 -7.72
CA ALA A 126 -6.89 -1.24 -6.39
C ALA A 126 -6.69 -2.76 -6.40
N GLN A 127 -7.30 -3.47 -7.35
CA GLN A 127 -7.14 -4.92 -7.50
C GLN A 127 -5.68 -5.30 -7.74
N LYS A 128 -4.98 -4.62 -8.64
CA LYS A 128 -3.56 -4.89 -8.91
C LYS A 128 -2.69 -4.72 -7.67
N GLN A 129 -2.98 -3.73 -6.83
CA GLN A 129 -2.22 -3.45 -5.62
C GLN A 129 -2.60 -4.37 -4.45
N SER A 130 -3.87 -4.74 -4.32
CA SER A 130 -4.38 -5.48 -3.15
C SER A 130 -4.41 -6.99 -3.34
N LEU A 131 -4.50 -7.49 -4.57
CA LEU A 131 -4.70 -8.92 -4.86
C LEU A 131 -3.67 -9.84 -4.19
N PRO A 132 -2.34 -9.56 -4.20
CA PRO A 132 -1.37 -10.42 -3.53
C PRO A 132 -1.62 -10.56 -2.03
N TYR A 133 -2.08 -9.48 -1.38
CA TYR A 133 -2.39 -9.45 0.04
C TYR A 133 -3.76 -10.08 0.33
N LEU A 134 -4.73 -9.95 -0.56
CA LEU A 134 -6.03 -10.61 -0.44
C LEU A 134 -5.89 -12.12 -0.53
N GLU A 135 -5.07 -12.63 -1.45
CA GLU A 135 -4.74 -14.05 -1.55
C GLU A 135 -4.04 -14.56 -0.28
N ALA A 136 -3.09 -13.78 0.23
CA ALA A 136 -2.38 -14.12 1.46
C ALA A 136 -3.32 -14.14 2.69
N ALA A 137 -4.23 -13.16 2.80
CA ALA A 137 -5.25 -13.11 3.84
C ALA A 137 -6.24 -14.28 3.74
N ALA A 138 -6.69 -14.61 2.53
CA ALA A 138 -7.59 -15.74 2.29
C ALA A 138 -6.92 -17.06 2.69
N SER A 139 -5.66 -17.27 2.27
CA SER A 139 -4.88 -18.44 2.66
C SER A 139 -4.69 -18.54 4.18
N LEU A 140 -4.46 -17.42 4.87
CA LEU A 140 -4.32 -17.41 6.32
C LEU A 140 -5.65 -17.71 7.02
N SER A 141 -6.77 -17.18 6.53
CA SER A 141 -8.11 -17.39 7.11
C SER A 141 -8.64 -18.81 6.91
N GLU A 142 -8.25 -19.49 5.84
CA GLU A 142 -8.69 -20.86 5.52
C GLU A 142 -7.75 -21.94 6.06
N ALA A 143 -6.56 -21.55 6.53
CA ALA A 143 -5.56 -22.47 7.05
C ALA A 143 -6.01 -23.16 8.34
N GLN A 144 -5.61 -24.43 8.48
CA GLN A 144 -5.63 -25.11 9.76
C GLN A 144 -4.37 -24.74 10.52
N LEU A 145 -4.52 -24.33 11.77
CA LEU A 145 -3.38 -23.89 12.57
C LEU A 145 -2.49 -25.09 12.94
N PRO A 146 -1.15 -24.91 12.89
CA PRO A 146 -0.22 -25.92 13.39
C PRO A 146 -0.41 -26.13 14.90
N PRO A 147 -0.04 -27.32 15.43
CA PRO A 147 -0.16 -27.59 16.86
C PRO A 147 0.66 -26.58 17.66
N GLN A 148 0.08 -26.12 18.77
CA GLN A 148 0.74 -25.16 19.65
C GLN A 148 2.00 -25.78 20.27
N PRO A 149 3.15 -25.06 20.29
CA PRO A 149 4.36 -25.56 20.92
C PRO A 149 4.15 -25.75 22.42
N ARG A 150 4.65 -26.87 22.96
CA ARG A 150 4.52 -27.22 24.38
C ARG A 150 5.63 -26.64 25.27
N LYS A 151 6.75 -26.26 24.65
CA LYS A 151 7.92 -25.71 25.34
C LYS A 151 8.34 -24.43 24.63
N TRP A 152 8.60 -23.40 25.42
CA TRP A 152 9.16 -22.15 24.95
C TRP A 152 10.68 -22.22 24.95
N VAL A 153 11.30 -21.80 23.84
CA VAL A 153 12.77 -21.71 23.72
C VAL A 153 13.21 -20.27 24.03
N TRP A 154 14.03 -20.12 25.06
CA TRP A 154 14.63 -18.85 25.47
C TRP A 154 15.93 -18.59 24.69
N ALA A 155 15.80 -18.29 23.41
CA ALA A 155 16.92 -17.96 22.53
C ALA A 155 16.73 -16.58 21.90
N GLU A 156 17.81 -15.81 21.79
CA GLU A 156 17.81 -14.51 21.10
C GLU A 156 17.35 -14.66 19.65
N GLY A 157 16.49 -13.75 19.20
CA GLY A 157 15.98 -13.75 17.84
C GLY A 157 14.79 -14.69 17.64
N TRP A 158 14.54 -15.06 16.38
CA TRP A 158 13.40 -15.90 16.02
C TRP A 158 13.70 -17.39 16.20
N THR A 159 12.74 -18.10 16.78
CA THR A 159 12.65 -19.56 16.80
C THR A 159 11.37 -19.98 16.11
N ARG A 160 11.48 -20.89 15.15
CA ARG A 160 10.36 -21.52 14.45
C ARG A 160 10.02 -22.84 15.13
N TYR A 161 8.73 -23.10 15.36
CA TYR A 161 8.23 -24.36 15.91
C TYR A 161 7.49 -25.15 14.82
N GLY A 162 8.05 -26.31 14.47
CA GLY A 162 7.46 -27.23 13.50
C GLY A 162 6.30 -28.05 14.07
N PRO A 163 5.48 -28.67 13.21
CA PRO A 163 4.34 -29.49 13.64
C PRO A 163 4.76 -30.72 14.45
N GLU A 164 5.97 -31.23 14.22
CA GLU A 164 6.56 -32.37 14.93
C GLU A 164 7.20 -31.99 16.28
N GLY A 165 7.10 -30.71 16.69
CA GLY A 165 7.68 -30.20 17.93
C GLY A 165 9.16 -29.80 17.82
N GLU A 166 9.69 -29.73 16.60
CA GLU A 166 11.01 -29.17 16.30
C GLU A 166 11.04 -27.68 16.67
N ALA A 167 12.18 -27.22 17.18
CA ALA A 167 12.43 -25.81 17.45
C ALA A 167 13.77 -25.41 16.82
N GLU A 168 13.71 -24.56 15.80
CA GLU A 168 14.89 -24.16 15.03
C GLU A 168 15.05 -22.64 15.01
N PRO A 169 16.29 -22.13 15.17
CA PRO A 169 16.55 -20.71 15.02
C PRO A 169 16.42 -20.31 13.56
N VAL A 170 15.68 -19.22 13.30
CA VAL A 170 15.50 -18.66 11.95
C VAL A 170 15.85 -17.17 11.96
N ALA A 171 16.21 -16.62 10.81
CA ALA A 171 16.52 -15.19 10.72
C ALA A 171 15.25 -14.33 10.77
N ILE A 172 14.21 -14.77 10.05
CA ILE A 172 12.88 -14.15 9.95
C ILE A 172 11.85 -15.25 9.60
N PRO A 173 10.54 -15.04 9.85
CA PRO A 173 9.50 -15.87 9.26
C PRO A 173 9.51 -15.74 7.72
N GLU A 174 9.36 -16.87 7.02
CA GLU A 174 9.43 -16.91 5.55
C GLU A 174 8.05 -16.84 4.88
N GLU A 175 6.97 -16.92 5.67
CA GLU A 175 5.62 -16.97 5.14
C GLU A 175 5.12 -15.62 4.63
N ARG A 176 4.26 -15.70 3.60
CA ARG A 176 3.60 -14.54 2.99
C ARG A 176 2.59 -13.86 3.91
N ALA A 177 2.03 -14.59 4.87
CA ALA A 177 1.05 -14.08 5.80
C ALA A 177 1.24 -14.67 7.19
N LEU A 178 1.18 -13.82 8.20
CA LEU A 178 1.33 -14.20 9.59
C LEU A 178 0.45 -13.33 10.49
N VAL A 179 -0.07 -13.93 11.56
CA VAL A 179 -0.64 -13.18 12.69
C VAL A 179 0.48 -12.90 13.67
N PHE A 180 0.59 -11.67 14.17
CA PHE A 180 1.73 -11.19 14.95
C PHE A 180 1.28 -10.34 16.13
N ASP A 181 2.01 -10.47 17.23
CA ASP A 181 1.76 -9.76 18.49
C ASP A 181 3.08 -9.53 19.24
N VAL A 182 3.24 -8.36 19.86
CA VAL A 182 4.47 -7.92 20.55
C VAL A 182 4.21 -7.55 22.00
N GLU A 183 5.09 -8.00 22.88
CA GLU A 183 5.10 -7.65 24.29
C GLU A 183 6.29 -6.77 24.65
N VAL A 184 6.04 -5.75 25.47
CA VAL A 184 7.01 -4.76 25.94
C VAL A 184 7.00 -4.71 27.47
N CYS A 185 8.18 -4.81 28.09
CA CYS A 185 8.33 -4.59 29.53
C CYS A 185 8.46 -3.09 29.85
N LEU A 186 7.33 -2.43 30.16
CA LEU A 186 7.30 -0.98 30.42
C LEU A 186 8.17 -0.52 31.60
N ALA A 187 8.47 -1.41 32.56
CA ALA A 187 9.37 -1.10 33.66
C ALA A 187 10.82 -0.88 33.20
N GLU A 188 11.23 -1.54 32.10
CA GLU A 188 12.59 -1.51 31.55
C GLU A 188 12.71 -0.59 30.32
N GLY A 189 11.59 -0.17 29.73
CA GLY A 189 11.52 0.81 28.65
C GLY A 189 10.53 0.45 27.56
N THR A 190 10.75 1.01 26.36
CA THR A 190 9.85 0.84 25.19
C THR A 190 10.40 -0.14 24.16
N CYS A 191 11.45 -0.90 24.50
CA CYS A 191 12.04 -1.87 23.57
C CYS A 191 11.19 -3.16 23.54
N PRO A 192 11.02 -3.80 22.37
CA PRO A 192 10.29 -5.05 22.30
C PRO A 192 11.03 -6.10 23.13
N THR A 193 10.27 -6.86 23.92
CA THR A 193 10.78 -7.86 24.85
C THR A 193 10.56 -9.25 24.29
N LEU A 194 9.33 -9.54 23.89
CA LEU A 194 8.91 -10.78 23.26
C LEU A 194 8.03 -10.47 22.07
N ALA A 195 7.99 -11.37 21.10
CA ALA A 195 6.92 -11.39 20.12
C ALA A 195 6.55 -12.82 19.75
N VAL A 196 5.32 -12.98 19.30
CA VAL A 196 4.82 -14.25 18.78
C VAL A 196 4.27 -14.03 17.38
N ALA A 197 4.48 -15.03 16.53
CA ALA A 197 3.80 -15.08 15.26
C ALA A 197 3.25 -16.48 14.99
N ILE A 198 2.19 -16.54 14.19
CA ILE A 198 1.65 -17.79 13.69
C ILE A 198 1.36 -17.65 12.20
N SER A 199 1.79 -18.66 11.45
CA SER A 199 1.53 -18.83 10.03
C SER A 199 0.71 -20.10 9.81
N PRO A 200 0.25 -20.36 8.56
CA PRO A 200 -0.35 -21.64 8.21
C PRO A 200 0.56 -22.86 8.45
N SER A 201 1.88 -22.66 8.52
CA SER A 201 2.89 -23.74 8.59
C SER A 201 3.57 -23.90 9.94
N ALA A 202 3.70 -22.83 10.74
CA ALA A 202 4.46 -22.88 11.98
C ALA A 202 4.04 -21.80 13.00
N TRP A 203 4.39 -22.07 14.26
CA TRP A 203 4.45 -21.04 15.30
C TRP A 203 5.84 -20.43 15.35
N TYR A 204 5.93 -19.21 15.82
CA TYR A 204 7.17 -18.47 15.96
C TYR A 204 7.20 -17.75 17.29
N SER A 205 8.38 -17.72 17.91
CA SER A 205 8.69 -16.86 19.04
C SER A 205 9.91 -16.03 18.73
N TRP A 206 9.88 -14.75 19.12
CA TRP A 206 11.04 -13.88 19.12
C TRP A 206 11.38 -13.47 20.54
N CYS A 207 12.64 -13.61 20.95
CA CYS A 207 13.12 -13.05 22.21
C CYS A 207 14.14 -11.95 21.93
N SER A 208 13.96 -10.82 22.62
CA SER A 208 14.96 -9.76 22.65
C SER A 208 16.23 -10.26 23.31
N ARG A 209 17.38 -9.83 22.78
CA ARG A 209 18.68 -10.01 23.44
C ARG A 209 18.65 -9.54 24.90
N ARG A 210 17.91 -8.47 25.17
CA ARG A 210 17.77 -7.87 26.50
C ARG A 210 17.10 -8.77 27.53
N LEU A 211 16.29 -9.72 27.06
CA LEU A 211 15.57 -10.66 27.90
C LEU A 211 16.40 -11.91 28.21
N VAL A 212 17.26 -12.32 27.27
CA VAL A 212 18.03 -13.57 27.35
C VAL A 212 19.43 -13.36 27.92
N GLU A 213 20.05 -12.20 27.68
CA GLU A 213 21.40 -11.90 28.16
C GLU A 213 21.38 -11.34 29.59
N GLU A 214 22.20 -11.91 30.48
CA GLU A 214 22.36 -11.44 31.85
C GLU A 214 23.18 -10.14 31.90
N ARG A 215 22.51 -9.00 31.74
CA ARG A 215 23.08 -7.66 31.94
C ARG A 215 22.27 -6.81 32.91
N TYR A 216 22.99 -6.04 33.71
CA TYR A 216 22.41 -5.18 34.76
C TYR A 216 21.81 -3.86 34.24
N SER A 217 22.14 -3.43 33.01
CA SER A 217 21.62 -2.17 32.46
C SER A 217 21.57 -2.18 30.94
N TRP A 218 20.46 -1.68 30.40
CA TRP A 218 20.27 -1.46 28.97
C TRP A 218 19.92 0.00 28.69
N THR A 219 20.24 0.48 27.49
CA THR A 219 19.83 1.83 27.08
C THR A 219 18.33 1.87 26.84
N SER A 220 17.59 2.79 27.46
CA SER A 220 16.15 2.93 27.22
C SER A 220 15.81 3.42 25.81
N GLN A 221 16.81 3.85 25.03
CA GLN A 221 16.64 4.29 23.65
C GLN A 221 16.52 3.08 22.71
N LEU A 222 15.52 3.17 21.82
CA LEU A 222 15.23 2.21 20.77
C LEU A 222 16.20 2.44 19.60
N SER A 223 17.03 1.45 19.27
CA SER A 223 17.83 1.46 18.05
C SER A 223 17.24 0.48 17.03
N PRO A 224 17.52 0.63 15.72
CA PRO A 224 17.10 -0.35 14.72
C PRO A 224 17.58 -1.79 14.96
N ALA A 225 18.63 -1.97 15.76
CA ALA A 225 19.14 -3.28 16.15
C ALA A 225 18.29 -3.95 17.25
N ASP A 226 17.54 -3.17 18.03
CA ASP A 226 16.61 -3.67 19.05
C ASP A 226 15.24 -4.05 18.47
N LEU A 227 14.97 -3.73 17.21
CA LEU A 227 13.68 -3.96 16.54
C LEU A 227 13.56 -5.38 15.99
N ILE A 228 12.31 -5.85 15.90
CA ILE A 228 11.98 -7.19 15.45
C ILE A 228 12.10 -7.25 13.92
N PRO A 229 12.94 -8.13 13.36
CA PRO A 229 13.04 -8.30 11.92
C PRO A 229 11.92 -9.19 11.39
N LEU A 230 11.13 -8.73 10.42
CA LEU A 230 10.09 -9.54 9.76
C LEU A 230 10.26 -9.64 8.25
N GLY A 231 11.26 -8.96 7.70
CA GLY A 231 11.56 -8.97 6.27
C GLY A 231 13.05 -8.90 5.99
N VAL A 232 13.42 -9.20 4.75
CA VAL A 232 14.80 -9.11 4.29
C VAL A 232 15.15 -7.63 4.05
N SER A 233 16.25 -7.17 4.63
CA SER A 233 16.78 -5.83 4.34
C SER A 233 17.38 -5.78 2.93
N ALA A 234 17.03 -4.75 2.16
CA ALA A 234 17.51 -4.50 0.79
C ALA A 234 19.05 -4.50 0.65
N SER A 235 19.77 -4.29 1.76
CA SER A 235 21.23 -4.21 1.78
C SER A 235 21.94 -5.58 1.85
N ALA A 236 21.21 -6.67 2.12
CA ALA A 236 21.80 -8.01 2.29
C ALA A 236 21.69 -8.89 1.04
N SER A 237 20.84 -8.51 0.07
CA SER A 237 20.68 -9.20 -1.22
C SER A 237 21.61 -8.60 -2.27
N SER A 238 22.80 -9.19 -2.44
CA SER A 238 23.72 -8.87 -3.54
C SER A 238 23.30 -9.47 -4.89
N SER A 239 22.12 -10.11 -4.99
CA SER A 239 21.61 -10.65 -6.24
C SER A 239 20.70 -9.64 -6.95
N THR A 240 21.13 -9.25 -8.14
CA THR A 240 20.31 -8.58 -9.14
C THR A 240 19.10 -9.47 -9.47
N GLN A 241 17.89 -9.01 -9.12
CA GLN A 241 16.59 -9.71 -9.20
C GLN A 241 16.23 -10.63 -8.02
N GLN A 242 16.25 -10.11 -6.79
CA GLN A 242 15.67 -10.83 -5.65
C GLN A 242 14.22 -10.40 -5.40
N ASP A 243 13.34 -11.39 -5.48
CA ASP A 243 11.90 -11.36 -5.26
C ASP A 243 11.52 -10.60 -3.98
N TRP A 244 11.06 -9.36 -4.14
CA TRP A 244 10.35 -8.67 -3.06
C TRP A 244 9.00 -9.35 -2.89
N GLN A 245 8.94 -10.35 -2.03
CA GLN A 245 7.70 -11.06 -1.73
C GLN A 245 6.75 -10.12 -0.98
N GLU A 246 5.50 -10.01 -1.45
CA GLU A 246 4.46 -9.30 -0.70
C GLU A 246 4.15 -10.06 0.59
N GLN A 247 4.26 -9.35 1.73
CA GLN A 247 4.03 -9.91 3.06
C GLN A 247 2.83 -9.21 3.73
N LEU A 248 1.97 -10.00 4.35
CA LEU A 248 0.83 -9.54 5.14
C LEU A 248 1.03 -9.87 6.61
N VAL A 249 1.02 -8.84 7.45
CA VAL A 249 1.01 -8.99 8.91
C VAL A 249 -0.37 -8.66 9.42
N VAL A 250 -0.99 -9.61 10.11
CA VAL A 250 -2.31 -9.44 10.72
C VAL A 250 -2.12 -9.30 12.23
N GLY A 251 -2.77 -8.33 12.85
CA GLY A 251 -2.69 -8.12 14.30
C GLY A 251 -3.98 -7.57 14.87
N HIS A 252 -4.06 -7.48 16.19
CA HIS A 252 -5.13 -6.78 16.88
C HIS A 252 -4.58 -5.47 17.43
N ASN A 253 -5.07 -4.33 16.93
CA ASN A 253 -4.47 -3.04 17.21
C ASN A 253 -3.00 -2.97 16.71
N VAL A 254 -2.79 -3.49 15.50
CA VAL A 254 -1.49 -3.77 14.89
C VAL A 254 -0.56 -2.55 14.76
N SER A 255 -1.09 -1.33 14.92
CA SER A 255 -0.29 -0.11 14.94
C SER A 255 0.74 -0.10 16.07
N PHE A 256 0.42 -0.71 17.22
CA PHE A 256 1.34 -0.85 18.35
C PHE A 256 2.48 -1.81 18.00
N ASP A 257 2.15 -3.00 17.49
CA ASP A 257 3.14 -4.00 17.09
C ASP A 257 4.02 -3.49 15.94
N ARG A 258 3.40 -2.77 15.00
CA ARG A 258 4.05 -2.21 13.81
C ARG A 258 5.22 -1.28 14.17
N ALA A 259 5.11 -0.52 15.26
CA ALA A 259 6.20 0.36 15.72
C ALA A 259 7.45 -0.41 16.17
N HIS A 260 7.34 -1.72 16.43
CA HIS A 260 8.45 -2.55 16.88
C HIS A 260 9.07 -3.38 15.76
N ILE A 261 8.62 -3.21 14.51
CA ILE A 261 9.13 -3.93 13.34
C ILE A 261 10.22 -3.11 12.65
N ARG A 262 11.39 -3.72 12.47
CA ARG A 262 12.58 -3.08 11.91
C ARG A 262 12.36 -2.50 10.52
N GLU A 263 11.69 -3.24 9.64
CA GLU A 263 11.51 -2.87 8.24
C GLU A 263 10.59 -1.66 8.04
N GLN A 264 9.86 -1.21 9.07
CA GLN A 264 9.03 0.00 9.00
C GLN A 264 9.83 1.30 9.07
N TYR A 265 11.11 1.21 9.43
CA TYR A 265 12.02 2.35 9.54
C TYR A 265 12.98 2.45 8.34
N LEU A 266 12.84 1.58 7.33
CA LEU A 266 13.66 1.62 6.12
C LEU A 266 13.14 2.69 5.14
N ILE A 267 14.03 3.56 4.66
CA ILE A 267 13.70 4.66 3.73
C ILE A 267 13.21 4.12 2.38
N GLN A 268 13.79 3.01 1.90
CA GLN A 268 13.37 2.37 0.65
C GLN A 268 11.94 1.77 0.73
N GLY A 269 11.39 1.68 1.94
CA GLY A 269 10.10 1.04 2.20
C GLY A 269 10.14 -0.48 2.05
N SER A 270 9.00 -1.11 2.35
CA SER A 270 8.80 -2.55 2.21
C SER A 270 7.49 -2.86 1.47
N ARG A 271 7.40 -4.09 0.92
CA ARG A 271 6.15 -4.68 0.43
C ARG A 271 5.36 -5.37 1.54
N MET A 272 5.63 -5.01 2.79
CA MET A 272 4.84 -5.46 3.93
C MET A 272 3.60 -4.57 4.06
N ARG A 273 2.45 -5.20 4.28
CA ARG A 273 1.19 -4.51 4.60
C ARG A 273 0.60 -5.08 5.87
N PHE A 274 -0.17 -4.26 6.56
CA PHE A 274 -0.76 -4.59 7.85
C PHE A 274 -2.28 -4.65 7.72
N LEU A 275 -2.88 -5.66 8.33
CA LEU A 275 -4.32 -5.80 8.47
C LEU A 275 -4.67 -5.85 9.95
N ASP A 276 -5.49 -4.89 10.38
CA ASP A 276 -5.88 -4.77 11.77
C ASP A 276 -7.27 -5.38 11.99
N THR A 277 -7.37 -6.30 12.94
CA THR A 277 -8.62 -6.94 13.37
C THR A 277 -9.40 -6.11 14.38
N GLY A 278 -8.76 -5.17 15.09
CA GLY A 278 -9.37 -4.28 16.09
C GLY A 278 -10.37 -3.27 15.52
N PRO A 279 -10.01 -2.43 14.53
CA PRO A 279 -10.96 -1.53 13.87
C PRO A 279 -11.96 -2.30 13.00
N ALA A 280 -11.67 -3.54 12.59
CA ALA A 280 -12.67 -4.40 11.93
C ALA A 280 -13.85 -4.74 12.85
N GLN A 281 -13.67 -4.74 14.18
CA GLN A 281 -14.77 -4.83 15.16
C GLN A 281 -15.55 -3.51 15.30
N LYS A 282 -14.94 -2.38 14.90
CA LYS A 282 -15.60 -1.09 14.64
C LYS A 282 -16.07 -0.97 13.17
N SER A 283 -16.34 -2.08 12.48
CA SER A 283 -17.05 -2.05 11.19
C SER A 283 -18.40 -1.33 11.35
N PRO A 284 -18.88 -0.62 10.31
CA PRO A 284 -20.16 0.09 10.34
C PRO A 284 -21.38 -0.81 10.60
N SER A 285 -21.22 -2.14 10.53
CA SER A 285 -22.26 -3.11 10.88
C SER A 285 -22.44 -3.35 12.38
N ASN A 286 -21.49 -2.97 13.25
CA ASN A 286 -21.56 -3.24 14.69
C ASN A 286 -20.99 -2.12 15.59
N GLY A 287 -20.61 -0.97 15.03
CA GLY A 287 -20.09 0.15 15.80
C GLY A 287 -21.17 0.82 16.67
N ARG A 288 -21.04 0.72 17.99
CA ARG A 288 -21.66 1.71 18.90
C ARG A 288 -20.92 3.04 18.70
N HIS A 289 -21.64 4.06 18.26
CA HIS A 289 -21.12 5.42 18.16
C HIS A 289 -20.63 5.89 19.54
N SER A 290 -19.32 5.99 19.73
CA SER A 290 -18.73 6.89 20.69
C SER A 290 -17.78 7.79 19.92
N SER A 291 -18.16 9.07 19.84
CA SER A 291 -17.39 10.14 19.24
C SER A 291 -16.18 10.42 20.12
N VAL A 292 -15.02 9.89 19.76
CA VAL A 292 -13.73 10.47 20.15
C VAL A 292 -12.87 10.47 18.90
N CYS A 293 -12.90 11.60 18.19
CA CYS A 293 -11.85 11.95 17.23
C CYS A 293 -10.58 12.19 18.04
N SER A 294 -9.58 11.32 17.90
CA SER A 294 -8.20 11.66 18.24
C SER A 294 -7.47 11.94 16.94
N GLU A 295 -7.36 13.22 16.58
CA GLU A 295 -6.31 13.72 15.69
C GLU A 295 -4.96 13.40 16.34
N GLN A 296 -4.12 12.66 15.64
CA GLN A 296 -2.68 12.59 15.92
C GLN A 296 -1.95 12.92 14.63
N ASP A 297 -1.90 14.22 14.33
CA ASP A 297 -0.83 14.79 13.53
C ASP A 297 0.46 14.73 14.34
N THR A 298 1.45 13.97 13.87
CA THR A 298 2.83 14.10 14.34
C THR A 298 3.73 14.46 13.17
N ASN A 299 3.81 15.76 12.91
CA ASN A 299 4.94 16.38 12.22
C ASN A 299 6.19 16.20 13.09
N ILE A 300 7.11 15.34 12.66
CA ILE A 300 8.46 15.26 13.23
C ILE A 300 9.25 16.45 12.68
N SER A 301 9.29 17.54 13.45
CA SER A 301 10.18 18.67 13.16
C SER A 301 11.57 18.37 13.73
N ALA A 302 12.54 18.23 12.84
CA ALA A 302 13.95 18.15 13.16
C ALA A 302 14.48 19.55 13.57
N GLY A 303 15.22 19.63 14.67
CA GLY A 303 16.05 20.79 14.97
C GLY A 303 16.22 21.09 16.46
N CYS A 304 17.19 20.45 17.10
CA CYS A 304 17.79 21.00 18.31
C CYS A 304 19.32 20.94 18.15
N MET A 305 19.88 22.02 17.59
CA MET A 305 21.31 22.31 17.69
C MET A 305 21.55 23.08 18.99
N THR A 306 22.36 22.48 19.85
CA THR A 306 22.93 23.03 21.07
C THR A 306 23.75 24.31 20.82
N ARG A 307 23.53 25.33 21.63
CA ARG A 307 24.58 26.24 22.11
C ARG A 307 24.31 26.58 23.58
N GLY A 308 25.22 26.18 24.46
CA GLY A 308 25.24 26.63 25.84
C GLY A 308 25.83 28.04 25.97
N THR A 309 25.51 28.75 27.04
CA THR A 309 26.46 29.23 28.07
C THR A 309 25.76 30.16 29.09
N VAL A 310 26.12 29.95 30.37
CA VAL A 310 26.35 30.96 31.43
C VAL A 310 25.16 31.66 32.11
N GLY A 311 24.99 31.35 33.42
CA GLY A 311 25.24 32.34 34.49
C GLY A 311 24.05 32.99 35.21
N HIS A 312 24.12 32.92 36.55
CA HIS A 312 23.41 33.70 37.58
C HIS A 312 21.90 33.44 37.73
N LYS A 313 21.32 33.20 38.92
CA LYS A 313 21.68 33.41 40.34
C LYS A 313 21.19 32.22 41.17
#